data_AF-A0A0H3GTF0-F1
#
_entry.id   AF-A0A0H3GTF0-F1
#
_cell.length_a   1.000
_cell.length_b   1.000
_cell.length_c   1.000
_cell.angle_alpha   90.00
_cell.angle_beta   90.00
_cell.angle_gamma   90.00
#
_symmetry.space_group_name_H-M   'P 1'
#
loop_
_entity.id
_entity.type
_entity.pdbx_description
1 polymer ?
#
loop_
_entity_poly.entity_id
_entity_poly.type
_entity_poly.pdbx_seq_one_letter_code
_entity_poly.pdbx_strand_id
1 'polypeptide(L)' 'MLPATAAQTQYDTLFGEVVSAAADERAFVTGRWQFDDDKLNTLHHLGTGNFVASGRHVRANSLDE' A
#
# COMPACT_ATOMS: atom_id res chain seq x y z
N MET A 1 19.41 -1.61 -5.49
CA MET A 1 19.70 -0.41 -4.67
C MET A 1 20.34 0.62 -5.57
N LEU A 2 19.87 1.86 -5.49
CA LEU A 2 20.50 2.97 -6.22
C LEU A 2 21.86 3.30 -5.55
N PRO A 3 22.77 4.01 -6.24
CA PRO A 3 24.01 4.47 -5.64
C PRO A 3 23.75 5.26 -4.35
N ALA A 4 24.66 5.11 -3.38
CA ALA A 4 24.64 5.89 -2.16
C ALA A 4 24.62 7.40 -2.48
N THR A 5 23.73 8.14 -1.84
CA THR A 5 23.64 9.60 -1.95
C THR A 5 24.04 10.24 -0.62
N ALA A 6 24.26 11.55 -0.61
CA ALA A 6 24.53 12.29 0.63
C ALA A 6 23.44 12.10 1.71
N ALA A 7 22.20 11.80 1.30
CA ALA A 7 21.10 11.52 2.22
C ALA A 7 21.33 10.26 3.08
N GLN A 8 22.10 9.27 2.59
CA GLN A 8 22.46 8.11 3.39
C GLN A 8 23.31 8.52 4.59
N THR A 9 24.31 9.39 4.41
CA THR A 9 25.15 9.85 5.52
C THR A 9 24.41 10.82 6.45
N GLN A 10 23.56 11.69 5.90
CA GLN A 10 22.89 12.73 6.69
C GLN A 10 21.66 12.21 7.46
N TYR A 11 20.95 11.21 6.93
CA TYR A 11 19.64 10.77 7.44
C TYR A 11 19.51 9.26 7.56
N ASP A 12 20.58 8.50 7.36
CA ASP A 12 20.53 7.02 7.28
C ASP A 12 19.48 6.53 6.26
N THR A 13 19.32 7.25 5.16
CA THR A 13 18.28 7.01 4.15
C THR A 13 18.88 6.41 2.87
N LEU A 14 18.41 5.21 2.53
CA LEU A 14 18.77 4.52 1.29
C LEU A 14 17.64 4.62 0.26
N PHE A 15 18.00 4.67 -1.02
CA PHE A 15 17.02 4.68 -2.12
C PHE A 15 17.14 3.44 -3.01
N GLY A 16 16.00 2.97 -3.50
CA GLY A 16 15.90 1.89 -4.46
C GLY A 16 14.85 2.22 -5.52
N GLU A 17 15.08 1.77 -6.75
CA GLU A 17 14.07 1.80 -7.81
C GLU A 17 13.09 0.64 -7.63
N VAL A 18 11.80 0.92 -7.77
CA VAL A 18 10.76 -0.11 -7.84
C VAL A 18 10.69 -0.62 -9.28
N VAL A 19 11.18 -1.84 -9.51
CA VAL A 19 11.22 -2.45 -10.86
C VAL A 19 9.92 -3.17 -11.23
N SER A 20 9.14 -3.60 -10.24
CA SER A 20 7.86 -4.27 -10.43
C SER A 20 7.00 -4.20 -9.18
N ALA A 21 5.69 -4.35 -9.36
CA ALA A 21 4.71 -4.53 -8.30
C ALA A 21 3.63 -5.49 -8.80
N ALA A 22 2.99 -6.19 -7.87
CA ALA A 22 1.87 -7.07 -8.15
C ALA A 22 0.78 -6.87 -7.10
N ALA A 23 -0.46 -7.09 -7.49
CA ALA A 23 -1.61 -7.13 -6.61
C ALA A 23 -2.45 -8.37 -6.96
N ASP A 24 -3.20 -8.89 -5.99
CA ASP A 24 -4.19 -9.93 -6.26
C ASP A 24 -5.24 -9.39 -7.23
N GLU A 25 -5.49 -10.12 -8.33
CA GLU A 25 -6.41 -9.68 -9.39
C GLU A 25 -7.85 -9.50 -8.91
N ARG A 26 -8.22 -10.10 -7.77
CA ARG A 26 -9.53 -9.90 -7.14
C ARG A 26 -9.60 -8.57 -6.37
N ALA A 27 -8.46 -8.06 -5.91
CA ALA A 27 -8.37 -6.81 -5.16
C ALA A 27 -8.01 -5.60 -6.03
N PHE A 28 -7.38 -5.80 -7.19
CA PHE A 28 -7.06 -4.74 -8.14
C PHE A 28 -7.55 -5.09 -9.55
N VAL A 29 -8.71 -4.52 -9.90
CA VAL A 29 -9.44 -4.81 -11.14
C VAL A 29 -9.50 -3.54 -11.97
N THR A 30 -9.12 -3.63 -13.25
CA THR A 30 -9.25 -2.54 -14.24
C THR A 30 -8.71 -1.17 -13.78
N GLY A 31 -7.58 -1.19 -13.06
CA GLY A 31 -6.92 0.02 -12.57
C GLY A 31 -7.50 0.60 -11.28
N ARG A 32 -8.36 -0.14 -10.57
CA ARG A 32 -9.03 0.29 -9.35
C ARG A 32 -8.93 -0.77 -8.25
N TRP A 33 -8.81 -0.32 -7.02
CA TRP A 33 -8.92 -1.20 -5.86
C TRP A 33 -10.38 -1.60 -5.61
N GLN A 34 -10.60 -2.88 -5.33
CA GLN A 34 -11.86 -3.47 -4.92
C GLN A 34 -11.65 -4.18 -3.57
N PHE A 35 -12.34 -3.69 -2.54
CA PHE A 35 -12.26 -4.21 -1.16
C PHE A 35 -13.67 -4.54 -0.65
N ASP A 36 -14.37 -5.35 -1.44
CA ASP A 36 -15.74 -5.78 -1.15
C ASP A 36 -15.78 -7.09 -0.32
N ASP A 37 -14.69 -7.87 -0.32
CA ASP A 37 -14.45 -9.03 0.54
C ASP A 37 -13.41 -8.68 1.61
N ASP A 38 -13.77 -8.80 2.89
CA ASP A 38 -12.89 -8.48 4.01
C ASP A 38 -11.65 -9.38 4.07
N LYS A 39 -11.70 -10.56 3.44
CA LYS A 39 -10.56 -11.48 3.30
C LYS A 39 -9.46 -10.94 2.39
N LEU A 40 -9.75 -9.91 1.59
CA LEU A 40 -8.79 -9.25 0.71
C LEU A 40 -8.26 -7.92 1.28
N ASN A 41 -8.66 -7.56 2.50
CA ASN A 41 -8.20 -6.32 3.12
C ASN A 41 -6.69 -6.34 3.37
N THR A 42 -6.07 -5.17 3.21
CA THR A 42 -4.65 -5.01 3.54
C THR A 42 -4.41 -5.17 5.03
N LEU A 43 -3.25 -5.70 5.40
CA LEU A 43 -2.78 -5.78 6.78
C LEU A 43 -1.85 -4.61 7.11
N HIS A 44 -2.02 -4.03 8.30
CA HIS A 44 -1.09 -3.07 8.88
C HIS A 44 -0.35 -3.74 10.03
N HIS A 45 0.98 -3.75 9.98
CA HIS A 45 1.82 -4.30 11.03
C HIS A 45 2.02 -3.28 12.15
N LEU A 46 1.60 -3.62 13.38
CA LEU A 46 1.72 -2.76 14.56
C LEU A 46 3.00 -3.02 15.38
N GLY A 47 3.73 -4.09 15.07
CA GLY A 47 4.91 -4.54 15.82
C GLY A 47 4.65 -5.75 16.70
N THR A 48 5.72 -6.44 17.10
CA THR A 48 5.68 -7.61 17.99
C THR A 48 4.73 -8.71 17.48
N GLY A 49 4.63 -8.87 16.16
CA GLY A 49 3.74 -9.87 15.55
C GLY A 49 2.25 -9.52 15.56
N ASN A 50 1.88 -8.29 15.93
CA ASN A 50 0.48 -7.83 15.91
C ASN A 50 0.16 -7.15 14.57
N PHE A 51 -1.00 -7.49 14.01
CA PHE A 51 -1.49 -6.94 12.75
C PHE A 51 -2.94 -6.53 12.90
N VAL A 52 -3.35 -5.52 12.13
CA VAL A 52 -4.77 -5.16 11.96
C VAL A 52 -5.13 -5.23 10.49
N ALA A 53 -6.29 -5.78 10.17
CA ALA A 53 -6.86 -5.68 8.83
C ALA A 53 -7.50 -4.29 8.67
N SER A 54 -7.41 -3.72 7.47
CA SER A 54 -8.20 -2.54 7.11
C SER A 54 -9.68 -2.80 7.34
N GLY A 55 -10.42 -1.76 7.74
CA GLY A 55 -11.87 -1.83 7.95
C GLY A 55 -12.68 -1.82 6.64
N ARG A 56 -14.00 -1.72 6.77
CA ARG A 56 -14.93 -1.63 5.63
C ARG A 56 -14.59 -0.43 4.74
N HIS A 57 -14.59 -0.65 3.42
CA HIS A 57 -14.47 0.42 2.43
C HIS A 57 -15.60 1.45 2.56
N VAL A 58 -15.24 2.73 2.54
CA VAL A 58 -16.18 3.87 2.51
C VAL A 58 -15.89 4.69 1.26
N ARG A 59 -16.91 4.88 0.42
CA ARG A 59 -16.84 5.72 -0.78
C ARG A 59 -17.56 7.04 -0.50
N ALA A 60 -16.92 8.16 -0.85
CA ALA A 60 -17.57 9.46 -0.81
C ALA A 60 -18.68 9.54 -1.88
N ASN A 61 -19.74 10.30 -1.59
CA ASN A 61 -20.74 10.63 -2.60
C ASN A 61 -20.09 11.46 -3.72
N SER A 62 -20.50 11.22 -4.96
CA SER A 62 -20.21 12.16 -6.04
C SER A 62 -20.95 13.46 -5.79
N LEU A 63 -20.39 14.58 -6.27
CA LEU A 63 -21.16 15.81 -6.38
C LEU A 63 -22.19 15.60 -7.49
N ASP A 64 -23.47 15.84 -7.19
CA ASP A 64 -24.47 16.03 -8.22
C ASP A 64 -24.16 17.39 -8.89
N GLU A 65 -23.90 17.39 -10.20
CA GLU A 65 -23.87 18.63 -11.00
C GLU A 65 -25.28 19.06 -11.38
#